data_AF-A0A450XFZ8-F1
#
_entry.id   AF-A0A450XFZ8-F1
#
_cell.length_a   1.000
_cell.length_b   1.000
_cell.length_c   1.000
_cell.angle_alpha   90.00
_cell.angle_beta   90.00
_cell.angle_gamma   90.00
#
_symmetry.space_group_name_H-M   'P 1'
#
loop_
_entity.id
_entity.type
_entity.pdbx_description
1 polymer ?
#
loop_
_entity_poly.entity_id
_entity_poly.type
_entity_poly.pdbx_seq_one_letter_code
_entity_poly.pdbx_strand_id
1 'polypeptide(L)' 'NSVLLFPNRRGGVKVAHLATTSLERAGVRNALQKVTQDCGIKKRSHRTAHVIATQPI' A
#
# COMPACT_ATOMS: atom_id res chain seq x y z
N ASN A 1 10.06 17.33 -11.18
CA ASN A 1 8.95 16.58 -11.79
C ASN A 1 8.58 15.44 -10.85
N SER A 2 7.51 15.56 -10.06
CA SER A 2 7.14 14.59 -9.03
C SER A 2 6.29 13.45 -9.61
N VAL A 3 6.94 12.42 -10.13
CA VAL A 3 6.26 11.22 -10.64
C VAL A 3 5.91 10.30 -9.46
N LEU A 4 4.66 9.85 -9.38
CA LEU A 4 4.22 8.89 -8.37
C LEU A 4 4.76 7.49 -8.72
N LEU A 5 5.52 6.86 -7.82
CA LEU A 5 6.03 5.50 -8.00
C LEU A 5 4.89 4.46 -8.09
N PHE A 6 3.79 4.71 -7.39
CA PHE A 6 2.61 3.85 -7.37
C PHE A 6 1.34 4.69 -7.52
N PRO A 7 0.86 4.93 -8.74
CA PRO A 7 -0.37 5.67 -8.95
C PRO A 7 -1.62 4.86 -8.54
N ASN A 8 -2.68 5.55 -8.13
CA ASN A 8 -3.96 4.94 -7.80
C ASN A 8 -4.62 4.26 -9.03
N ARG A 9 -5.38 3.18 -8.79
CA ARG A 9 -5.98 2.31 -9.84
C ARG A 9 -7.52 2.27 -9.81
N ARG A 10 -8.20 3.20 -9.13
CA ARG A 10 -9.69 3.22 -9.09
C ARG A 10 -10.36 3.19 -10.48
N GLY A 11 -9.72 3.73 -11.52
CA GLY A 11 -10.20 3.69 -12.92
C GLY A 11 -9.62 2.57 -13.79
N GLY A 12 -8.96 1.57 -13.21
CA GLY A 12 -8.27 0.52 -13.94
C GLY A 12 -6.87 0.91 -14.44
N VAL A 13 -6.16 -0.05 -15.05
CA VAL A 13 -4.76 0.11 -15.48
C VAL A 13 -4.59 1.22 -16.52
N LYS A 14 -5.56 1.35 -17.44
CA LYS A 14 -5.55 2.36 -18.49
C LYS A 14 -5.60 3.78 -17.95
N VAL A 15 -6.28 4.01 -16.82
CA VAL A 15 -6.45 5.36 -16.22
C VAL A 15 -5.44 5.63 -15.12
N ALA A 16 -4.70 4.61 -14.66
CA ALA A 16 -3.75 4.75 -13.56
C ALA A 16 -2.63 5.79 -13.84
N HIS A 17 -2.17 5.92 -15.09
CA HIS A 17 -1.13 6.90 -15.43
C HIS A 17 -1.58 8.37 -15.28
N LEU A 18 -2.90 8.63 -15.27
CA LEU A 18 -3.49 9.95 -15.03
C LEU A 18 -3.78 10.19 -13.55
N ALA A 19 -3.54 9.20 -12.68
CA ALA A 19 -3.80 9.35 -11.26
C ALA A 19 -2.84 10.38 -10.66
N THR A 20 -3.40 11.44 -10.11
CA THR A 20 -2.69 12.46 -9.34
C THR A 20 -2.52 12.07 -7.88
N THR A 21 -3.10 10.93 -7.47
CA THR A 21 -3.05 10.40 -6.11
C THR A 21 -2.28 9.08 -6.07
N SER A 22 -1.55 8.88 -4.98
CA SER A 22 -0.83 7.64 -4.71
C SER A 22 -1.79 6.48 -4.43
N LEU A 23 -1.32 5.26 -4.66
CA LEU A 23 -2.04 4.03 -4.38
C LEU A 23 -2.54 3.98 -2.94
N GLU A 24 -3.80 3.56 -2.75
CA GLU A 24 -4.42 3.51 -1.43
C GLU A 24 -3.70 2.50 -0.51
N ARG A 25 -3.20 2.97 0.64
CA ARG A 25 -2.52 2.13 1.64
C ARG A 25 -3.37 0.93 2.07
N ALA A 26 -4.68 1.10 2.14
CA ALA A 26 -5.62 0.03 2.47
C ALA A 26 -5.58 -1.11 1.43
N GLY A 27 -5.51 -0.78 0.14
CA GLY A 27 -5.41 -1.76 -0.95
C GLY A 27 -4.10 -2.55 -0.90
N VAL A 28 -2.98 -1.88 -0.62
CA VAL A 28 -1.66 -2.52 -0.44
C VAL A 28 -1.69 -3.49 0.74
N ARG A 29 -2.23 -3.06 1.88
CA ARG A 29 -2.35 -3.91 3.08
C ARG A 29 -3.21 -5.14 2.81
N ASN A 30 -4.34 -4.97 2.15
CA ASN A 30 -5.25 -6.06 1.83
C ASN A 30 -4.59 -7.07 0.88
N ALA A 31 -3.84 -6.61 -0.13
CA ALA A 31 -3.10 -7.49 -1.04
C ALA A 31 -2.02 -8.29 -0.31
N LEU A 32 -1.21 -7.63 0.52
CA LEU A 32 -0.19 -8.30 1.32
C LEU A 32 -0.81 -9.33 2.27
N GLN A 33 -1.96 -9.02 2.87
CA GLN A 33 -2.67 -9.93 3.75
C GLN A 33 -3.16 -11.18 3.00
N LYS A 34 -3.68 -11.05 1.77
CA LYS A 34 -4.08 -12.19 0.93
C LYS A 34 -2.88 -13.07 0.59
N VAL A 35 -1.78 -12.48 0.11
CA VAL A 35 -0.54 -13.23 -0.20
C VAL A 35 -0.02 -13.96 1.04
N THR A 36 -0.06 -13.31 2.21
CA THR A 36 0.37 -13.93 3.47
C THR A 36 -0.50 -15.14 3.84
N GLN A 37 -1.81 -15.06 3.59
CA GLN A 37 -2.74 -16.18 3.81
C GLN A 37 -2.47 -17.33 2.82
N ASP A 38 -2.35 -17.02 1.53
CA ASP A 38 -2.12 -18.01 0.48
C ASP A 38 -0.78 -18.73 0.66
N CYS A 39 0.26 -18.02 1.08
CA CYS A 39 1.56 -18.60 1.39
C CYS A 39 1.60 -19.35 2.73
N GLY A 40 0.50 -19.36 3.51
CA GLY A 40 0.45 -20.00 4.84
C GLY A 40 1.37 -19.35 5.88
N ILE A 41 1.81 -18.11 5.64
CA ILE A 41 2.77 -17.40 6.49
C ILE A 41 2.04 -16.90 7.73
N LYS A 42 2.17 -17.61 8.85
CA LYS A 42 1.71 -17.10 10.15
C LYS A 42 2.65 -15.99 10.61
N LYS A 43 2.09 -14.83 10.93
CA LYS A 43 2.85 -13.75 11.58
C LYS A 43 3.27 -14.20 12.99
N ARG A 44 4.52 -14.63 13.13
CA ARG A 44 5.12 -15.04 14.42
C ARG A 44 5.98 -13.96 15.08
N SER A 45 6.30 -12.88 14.35
CA SER A 45 7.03 -11.75 14.90
C SER A 45 6.09 -10.84 15.69
N HIS A 46 6.55 -10.37 16.85
CA HIS A 46 5.91 -9.30 17.59
C HIS A 46 5.70 -8.10 16.66
N ARG A 47 4.65 -7.30 16.89
CA ARG A 47 4.39 -6.08 16.12
C ARG A 47 5.60 -5.16 16.26
N THR A 48 6.49 -5.16 15.29
CA THR A 48 7.57 -4.17 15.19
C THR A 48 6.87 -2.83 14.95
N ALA A 49 6.86 -1.96 15.97
CA ALA A 49 6.28 -0.64 15.87
C ALA A 49 7.16 0.24 14.97
N HIS A 50 7.04 0.05 13.66
CA HIS A 50 7.56 1.03 12.70
C HIS A 50 6.58 2.21 12.71
N VAL A 51 6.85 3.17 13.60
CA VAL A 51 6.17 4.46 13.60
C VAL A 51 6.80 5.28 12.47
N ILE A 52 6.02 5.64 11.45
CA ILE A 52 6.37 6.76 10.58
C ILE A 52 6.04 8.00 11.41
N ALA A 53 7.06 8.72 11.86
CA ALA A 53 6.88 10.00 12.54
C ALA A 53 6.00 10.89 11.64
N THR A 54 4.76 11.12 12.06
CA THR A 54 3.84 12.03 11.39
C THR A 54 3.98 13.34 12.15
N GLN A 55 4.38 14.41 11.47
CA GLN A 55 4.58 15.71 12.11
C GLN A 55 3.25 16.19 12.71
N PRO A 56 3.24 16.65 13.98
CA PRO A 56 2.06 17.28 14.56
C PRO A 56 1.78 18.60 13.83
N ILE A 57 0.49 18.88 13.64
CA ILE A 57 -0.04 20.11 13.04
C ILE A 57 0.12 21.26 14.02
#